data_AF-A0A1B0D7M3-F1
#
_entry.id   AF-A0A1B0D7M3-F1
#
_cell.length_a   1.000
_cell.length_b   1.000
_cell.length_c   1.000
_cell.angle_alpha   90.00
_cell.angle_beta   90.00
_cell.angle_gamma   90.00
#
_symmetry.space_group_name_H-M   'P 1'
#
loop_
_entity.id
_entity.type
_entity.pdbx_description
1 polymer ?
#
loop_
_entity_poly.entity_id
_entity_poly.type
_entity_poly.pdbx_seq_one_letter_code
_entity_poly.pdbx_strand_id
1 'polypeptide(L)'
;MSGFSGALQLTDLDDFITPSQECIKPVQIESKKSQTGSKIKIQEDGAYYVDSEIGLQKLQKVEITLSDCLACSGCITSAESVLITQQSQEELLRVLSENEDKRKSGQETKLIVFTVSQQPILSLAKKYNLSVAECTSRLAGYFKSLGADMVLSTKIADDLALIECRDEFLARYLAERSGEKHKNLPMLSSSCPGWVCYAEKTHGNFILPYISTTRSPQQIMGILVKEGLAEREKVPRDRIYHVTVMPCYDKKLEASREDFFDEVSQSREVDCVITS
;
A
#
# COMPACT_ATOMS: atom_id res chain seq x y z
N MET A 1 23.48 -42.82 5.78
CA MET A 1 22.52 -43.96 5.73
C MET A 1 21.17 -43.40 6.14
N SER A 2 20.44 -42.76 5.23
CA SER A 2 19.42 -43.34 4.34
C SER A 2 18.39 -44.19 5.08
N GLY A 3 17.16 -43.70 5.11
CA GLY A 3 16.02 -44.39 5.70
C GLY A 3 14.75 -43.56 5.70
N PHE A 4 14.31 -43.04 4.55
CA PHE A 4 12.88 -42.83 4.29
C PHE A 4 12.56 -43.07 2.80
N SER A 5 11.41 -43.71 2.60
CA SER A 5 10.95 -44.43 1.41
C SER A 5 10.70 -43.52 0.19
N GLY A 6 11.20 -43.95 -0.98
CA GLY A 6 11.18 -43.21 -2.25
C GLY A 6 9.89 -43.31 -3.05
N ALA A 7 8.71 -43.12 -2.43
CA ALA A 7 7.42 -43.19 -3.15
C ALA A 7 6.55 -41.93 -3.07
N LEU A 8 6.96 -40.89 -2.34
CA LEU A 8 6.27 -39.58 -2.30
C LEU A 8 7.33 -38.49 -2.03
N GLN A 9 8.20 -38.25 -3.01
CA GLN A 9 8.78 -36.91 -3.13
C GLN A 9 7.65 -36.04 -3.66
N LEU A 10 7.08 -35.20 -2.78
CA LEU A 10 6.31 -34.04 -3.19
C LEU A 10 7.26 -33.12 -3.95
N THR A 11 7.42 -33.42 -5.23
CA THR A 11 7.85 -32.48 -6.25
C THR A 11 6.93 -31.28 -6.19
N ASP A 12 7.53 -30.11 -6.05
CA ASP A 12 7.00 -28.81 -6.45
C ASP A 12 5.59 -28.48 -5.93
N LEU A 13 5.52 -28.19 -4.63
CA LEU A 13 4.54 -27.25 -4.07
C LEU A 13 5.07 -25.80 -4.17
N ASP A 14 5.85 -25.54 -5.22
CA ASP A 14 6.10 -24.20 -5.71
C ASP A 14 4.90 -23.83 -6.59
N ASP A 15 3.97 -23.04 -6.04
CA ASP A 15 2.98 -22.26 -6.81
C ASP A 15 3.68 -21.15 -7.65
N PHE A 16 4.98 -21.29 -7.88
CA PHE A 16 5.77 -20.52 -8.81
C PHE A 16 5.51 -21.05 -10.22
N ILE A 17 4.38 -20.62 -10.79
CA ILE A 17 4.15 -20.73 -12.23
C ILE A 17 5.31 -19.98 -12.89
N THR A 18 6.25 -20.72 -13.46
CA THR A 18 7.27 -20.16 -14.34
C THR A 18 6.53 -19.28 -15.33
N PRO A 19 6.80 -17.97 -15.45
CA PRO A 19 5.99 -17.13 -16.31
C PRO A 19 6.22 -17.63 -17.74
N SER A 20 5.23 -18.33 -18.29
CA SER A 20 5.06 -18.30 -19.72
C SER A 20 4.99 -16.81 -20.05
N GLN A 21 5.81 -16.37 -21.01
CA GLN A 21 5.80 -14.99 -21.50
C GLN A 21 4.48 -14.63 -22.22
N GLU A 22 3.37 -15.30 -21.88
CA GLU A 22 2.07 -15.26 -22.54
C GLU A 22 0.95 -14.76 -21.61
N CYS A 23 1.25 -14.23 -20.42
CA CYS A 23 0.23 -13.55 -19.60
C CYS A 23 -0.02 -12.08 -20.00
N ILE A 24 0.56 -11.61 -21.11
CA ILE A 24 -0.05 -10.50 -21.85
C ILE A 24 -1.09 -11.16 -22.75
N LYS A 25 -2.35 -11.19 -22.34
CA LYS A 25 -3.43 -11.34 -23.31
C LYS A 25 -3.29 -10.10 -24.20
N PRO A 26 -2.79 -10.21 -25.44
CA PRO A 26 -2.66 -9.02 -26.27
C PRO A 26 -4.07 -8.45 -26.33
N VAL A 27 -4.22 -7.17 -26.00
CA VAL A 27 -5.46 -6.47 -26.33
C VAL A 27 -5.69 -6.80 -27.80
N GLN A 28 -6.74 -7.56 -28.09
CA GLN A 28 -7.13 -7.83 -29.47
C GLN A 28 -7.65 -6.51 -30.02
N ILE A 29 -6.70 -5.64 -30.39
CA ILE A 29 -6.97 -4.51 -31.24
C ILE A 29 -7.35 -5.17 -32.54
N GLU A 30 -8.64 -5.15 -32.88
CA GLU A 30 -9.08 -5.46 -34.23
C GLU A 30 -8.40 -4.45 -35.16
N SER A 31 -7.19 -4.78 -35.63
CA SER A 31 -6.49 -4.00 -36.61
C SER A 31 -7.21 -4.22 -37.93
N LYS A 32 -8.32 -3.50 -38.13
CA LYS A 32 -8.68 -3.14 -39.49
C LYS A 32 -7.47 -2.39 -40.02
N LYS A 33 -6.93 -2.86 -41.15
CA LYS A 33 -5.81 -2.22 -41.86
C LYS A 33 -6.21 -0.79 -42.23
N SER A 34 -6.10 0.13 -41.28
CA SER A 34 -6.17 1.56 -41.50
C SER A 34 -4.73 1.99 -41.73
N GLN A 35 -4.49 2.59 -42.89
CA GLN A 35 -3.23 3.21 -43.22
C GLN A 35 -2.86 4.21 -42.11
N THR A 36 -1.58 4.24 -41.75
CA THR A 36 -0.95 5.18 -40.82
C THR A 36 -1.56 6.59 -40.90
N GLY A 37 -2.29 7.01 -39.85
CA GLY A 37 -2.71 8.41 -39.70
C GLY A 37 -4.10 8.66 -39.10
N SER A 38 -4.50 8.00 -38.01
CA SER A 38 -5.76 8.34 -37.32
C SER A 38 -5.59 9.61 -36.48
N LYS A 39 -6.29 10.71 -36.84
CA LYS A 39 -6.27 11.97 -36.06
C LYS A 39 -7.22 11.85 -34.87
N ILE A 40 -6.70 11.93 -33.65
CA ILE A 40 -7.51 12.00 -32.42
C ILE A 40 -7.94 13.46 -32.22
N LYS A 41 -9.25 13.71 -32.11
CA LYS A 41 -9.82 15.03 -31.78
C LYS A 41 -10.43 14.98 -30.38
N ILE A 42 -10.13 16.00 -29.59
CA ILE A 42 -10.73 16.23 -28.27
C ILE A 42 -11.83 17.27 -28.47
N GLN A 43 -13.09 16.92 -28.16
CA GLN A 43 -14.20 17.88 -28.19
C GLN A 43 -14.30 18.65 -26.88
N GLU A 44 -15.08 19.74 -26.85
CA GLU A 44 -15.26 20.60 -25.68
C GLU A 44 -15.89 19.88 -24.48
N ASP A 45 -16.51 18.71 -24.69
CA ASP A 45 -17.02 17.80 -23.65
C ASP A 45 -15.94 16.90 -23.02
N GLY A 46 -14.68 17.01 -23.45
CA GLY A 46 -13.54 16.24 -22.97
C GLY A 46 -13.51 14.79 -23.46
N ALA A 47 -14.39 14.39 -24.39
CA ALA A 47 -14.38 13.05 -24.97
C ALA A 47 -13.40 12.94 -26.15
N TYR A 48 -12.69 11.81 -26.21
CA TYR A 48 -11.74 11.49 -27.26
C TYR A 48 -12.45 10.75 -28.40
N TYR A 49 -12.36 11.29 -29.61
CA TYR A 49 -12.90 10.67 -30.82
C TYR A 49 -11.79 10.37 -31.82
N VAL A 50 -11.90 9.23 -32.51
CA VAL A 50 -11.04 8.89 -33.64
C VAL A 50 -11.76 9.25 -34.94
N ASP A 51 -11.13 10.10 -35.75
CA ASP A 51 -11.58 10.45 -37.10
C ASP A 51 -11.14 9.32 -38.04
N SER A 52 -12.07 8.44 -38.42
CA SER A 52 -11.86 7.38 -39.42
C SER A 52 -12.64 7.73 -40.69
N GLU A 53 -12.24 7.22 -41.86
CA GLU A 53 -12.91 7.48 -43.16
C GLU A 53 -14.41 7.12 -43.20
N ILE A 54 -14.92 6.42 -42.17
CA ILE A 54 -16.30 5.93 -42.05
C ILE A 54 -17.09 6.72 -40.98
N GLY A 55 -16.49 7.73 -40.33
CA GLY A 55 -17.14 8.63 -39.37
C GLY A 55 -16.41 8.77 -38.03
N LEU A 56 -16.94 9.65 -37.17
CA LEU A 56 -16.43 9.92 -35.82
C LEU A 56 -16.83 8.79 -34.85
N GLN A 57 -15.85 8.04 -34.34
CA GLN A 57 -16.09 7.00 -33.34
C GLN A 57 -15.61 7.45 -31.95
N LYS A 58 -16.50 7.37 -30.95
CA LYS A 58 -16.19 7.71 -29.55
C LYS A 58 -15.33 6.60 -28.94
N LEU A 59 -14.16 6.95 -28.41
CA LEU A 59 -13.34 5.99 -27.67
C LEU A 59 -14.02 5.66 -26.34
N GLN A 60 -14.15 4.37 -26.04
CA GLN A 60 -14.59 3.93 -24.71
C GLN A 60 -13.52 4.27 -23.69
N LYS A 61 -13.96 4.77 -22.53
CA LYS A 61 -13.08 5.02 -21.39
C LYS A 61 -12.53 3.68 -20.93
N VAL A 62 -11.21 3.52 -20.94
CA VAL A 62 -10.57 2.34 -20.39
C VAL A 62 -10.84 2.31 -18.88
N GLU A 63 -11.51 1.27 -18.40
CA GLU A 63 -11.62 0.98 -16.98
C GLU A 63 -10.37 0.20 -16.58
N ILE A 64 -9.54 0.82 -15.73
CA ILE A 64 -8.35 0.18 -15.17
C ILE A 64 -8.82 -0.59 -13.95
N THR A 65 -8.69 -1.91 -13.97
CA THR A 65 -8.97 -2.75 -12.81
C THR A 65 -7.79 -2.72 -11.85
N LEU A 66 -8.02 -3.14 -10.61
CA LEU A 66 -6.97 -3.22 -9.60
C LEU A 66 -5.80 -4.12 -10.03
N SER A 67 -6.11 -5.22 -10.71
CA SER A 67 -5.13 -6.09 -11.34
C SER A 67 -4.27 -5.36 -12.37
N ASP A 68 -4.81 -4.37 -13.08
CA ASP A 68 -4.08 -3.61 -14.10
C ASP A 68 -3.15 -2.55 -13.48
N CYS A 69 -3.48 -2.02 -12.30
CA CYS A 69 -2.65 -1.08 -11.56
C CYS A 69 -1.49 -1.78 -10.81
N LEU A 70 -1.75 -3.01 -10.35
CA LEU A 70 -0.79 -3.85 -9.62
C LEU A 70 0.02 -4.75 -10.55
N ALA A 71 -0.34 -4.82 -11.84
CA ALA A 71 0.39 -5.52 -12.89
C ALA A 71 1.58 -4.70 -13.39
N CYS A 72 2.55 -4.48 -12.52
CA CYS A 72 3.89 -4.87 -12.95
C CYS A 72 3.93 -6.39 -12.80
N SER A 73 3.82 -7.12 -13.90
CA SER A 73 4.33 -8.50 -14.01
C SER A 73 3.93 -9.50 -12.90
N GLY A 74 2.64 -9.79 -12.70
CA GLY A 74 2.23 -10.92 -11.84
C GLY A 74 2.68 -10.82 -10.38
N CYS A 75 2.90 -9.60 -9.87
CA CYS A 75 3.47 -9.36 -8.55
C CYS A 75 2.53 -9.64 -7.36
N ILE A 76 1.31 -10.13 -7.53
CA ILE A 76 0.39 -10.41 -6.42
C ILE A 76 -0.15 -11.83 -6.53
N THR A 77 0.10 -12.63 -5.50
CA THR A 77 -0.40 -13.99 -5.31
C THR A 77 -1.88 -13.97 -4.93
N SER A 78 -2.57 -15.09 -5.14
CA SER A 78 -3.95 -15.27 -4.70
C SER A 78 -4.10 -15.01 -3.18
N ALA A 79 -3.09 -15.39 -2.38
CA ALA A 79 -3.06 -15.14 -0.94
C ALA A 79 -2.94 -13.64 -0.62
N GLU A 80 -2.01 -12.92 -1.26
CA GLU A 80 -1.87 -11.47 -1.11
C GLU A 80 -3.18 -10.75 -1.51
N SER A 81 -3.87 -11.21 -2.55
CA SER A 81 -5.15 -10.65 -2.99
C SER A 81 -6.26 -10.78 -1.94
N VAL A 82 -6.33 -11.90 -1.21
CA VAL A 82 -7.27 -12.09 -0.10
C VAL A 82 -6.93 -11.16 1.06
N LEU A 83 -5.65 -11.06 1.43
CA LEU A 83 -5.19 -10.19 2.52
C LEU A 83 -5.49 -8.71 2.23
N ILE A 84 -5.28 -8.28 0.99
CA ILE A 84 -5.65 -6.95 0.54
C ILE A 84 -7.17 -6.73 0.64
N THR A 85 -7.99 -7.73 0.30
CA THR A 85 -9.45 -7.61 0.36
C THR A 85 -9.94 -7.43 1.80
N GLN A 86 -9.20 -7.94 2.79
CA GLN A 86 -9.43 -7.67 4.21
C GLN A 86 -9.05 -6.22 4.60
N GLN A 87 -8.22 -5.55 3.81
CA GLN A 87 -7.89 -4.12 3.96
C GLN A 87 -8.94 -3.25 3.22
N SER A 88 -10.20 -3.36 3.61
CA SER A 88 -11.34 -2.76 2.89
C SER A 88 -12.22 -1.87 3.74
N GLN A 89 -13.06 -1.06 3.08
CA GLN A 89 -14.03 -0.21 3.75
C GLN A 89 -15.11 -1.07 4.43
N GLU A 90 -15.49 -2.19 3.82
CA GLU A 90 -16.44 -3.14 4.36
C GLU A 90 -15.96 -3.71 5.70
N GLU A 91 -14.69 -4.12 5.77
CA GLU A 91 -14.08 -4.61 7.01
C GLU A 91 -14.02 -3.53 8.07
N LEU A 92 -13.61 -2.31 7.70
CA LEU A 92 -13.59 -1.17 8.62
C LEU A 92 -14.98 -0.91 9.22
N LEU A 93 -16.02 -0.83 8.38
CA LEU A 93 -17.38 -0.56 8.84
C LEU A 93 -17.90 -1.70 9.74
N ARG A 94 -17.58 -2.95 9.41
CA ARG A 94 -17.90 -4.11 10.26
C ARG A 94 -17.28 -3.95 11.64
N VAL A 95 -15.97 -3.72 11.73
CA VAL A 95 -15.28 -3.53 13.02
C VAL A 95 -15.84 -2.35 13.81
N LEU A 96 -16.17 -1.23 13.15
CA LEU A 96 -16.77 -0.07 13.81
C LEU A 96 -18.15 -0.40 14.38
N SER A 97 -19.01 -1.10 13.63
CA SER A 97 -20.33 -1.53 14.11
C SER A 97 -20.24 -2.51 15.29
N GLU A 98 -19.35 -3.50 15.20
CA GLU A 98 -19.11 -4.47 16.28
C GLU A 98 -18.61 -3.75 17.55
N ASN A 99 -17.76 -2.73 17.38
CA ASN A 99 -17.25 -1.95 18.50
C ASN A 99 -18.35 -1.06 19.13
N GLU A 100 -19.26 -0.52 18.33
CA GLU A 100 -20.41 0.25 18.81
C GLU A 100 -21.40 -0.62 19.59
N ASP A 101 -21.68 -1.84 19.11
CA ASP A 101 -22.57 -2.79 19.78
C ASP A 101 -21.98 -3.27 21.11
N LYS A 102 -20.65 -3.51 21.16
CA LYS A 102 -19.93 -3.78 22.40
C LYS A 102 -20.05 -2.62 23.38
N ARG A 103 -19.91 -1.39 22.89
CA ARG A 103 -20.05 -0.16 23.70
C ARG A 103 -21.44 -0.05 24.33
N LYS A 104 -22.50 -0.34 23.56
CA LYS A 104 -23.90 -0.35 24.06
C LYS A 104 -24.15 -1.46 25.07
N SER A 105 -23.52 -2.62 24.88
CA SER A 105 -23.67 -3.79 25.74
C SER A 105 -22.81 -3.74 27.01
N GLY A 106 -22.05 -2.65 27.22
CA GLY A 106 -21.11 -2.51 28.35
C GLY A 106 -19.94 -3.49 28.28
N GLN A 107 -19.69 -4.06 27.10
CA GLN A 107 -18.57 -4.95 26.85
C GLN A 107 -17.30 -4.17 26.54
N GLU A 108 -16.19 -4.88 26.60
CA GLU A 108 -14.88 -4.32 26.34
C GLU A 108 -14.70 -3.92 24.86
N THR A 109 -14.39 -2.64 24.61
CA THR A 109 -14.21 -2.07 23.27
C THR A 109 -12.73 -1.95 22.89
N LYS A 110 -12.47 -1.87 21.58
CA LYS A 110 -11.19 -1.48 21.00
C LYS A 110 -11.08 0.05 20.95
N LEU A 111 -9.86 0.56 21.11
CA LEU A 111 -9.50 1.95 20.85
C LEU A 111 -9.29 2.14 19.34
N ILE A 112 -10.15 2.92 18.69
CA ILE A 112 -10.12 3.13 17.24
C ILE A 112 -9.27 4.37 16.93
N VAL A 113 -8.15 4.17 16.24
CA VAL A 113 -7.20 5.22 15.88
C VAL A 113 -7.10 5.33 14.37
N PHE A 114 -7.43 6.49 13.82
CA PHE A 114 -7.18 6.80 12.41
C PHE A 114 -5.91 7.62 12.27
N THR A 115 -5.04 7.25 11.35
CA THR A 115 -3.93 8.08 10.89
C THR A 115 -4.18 8.49 9.44
N VAL A 116 -4.22 9.79 9.18
CA VAL A 116 -4.43 10.34 7.84
C VAL A 116 -3.12 10.85 7.26
N SER A 117 -2.75 10.30 6.09
CA SER A 117 -1.61 10.74 5.30
C SER A 117 -1.86 12.14 4.71
N GLN A 118 -0.79 12.90 4.44
CA GLN A 118 -0.89 14.26 3.90
C GLN A 118 -1.50 14.27 2.48
N GLN A 119 -1.19 13.27 1.67
CA GLN A 119 -1.59 13.19 0.27
C GLN A 119 -3.12 13.08 0.11
N PRO A 120 -3.85 12.22 0.84
CA PRO A 120 -5.31 12.25 0.92
C PRO A 120 -5.88 13.62 1.28
N ILE A 121 -5.32 14.29 2.30
CA ILE A 121 -5.78 15.61 2.75
C ILE A 121 -5.64 16.62 1.61
N LEU A 122 -4.48 16.68 0.95
CA LEU A 122 -4.22 17.62 -0.13
C LEU A 122 -5.11 17.35 -1.35
N SER A 123 -5.27 16.08 -1.72
CA SER A 123 -6.13 15.65 -2.85
C SER A 123 -7.59 16.05 -2.61
N LEU A 124 -8.13 15.75 -1.43
CA LEU A 124 -9.51 16.06 -1.07
C LEU A 124 -9.72 17.57 -0.89
N ALA A 125 -8.77 18.28 -0.29
CA ALA A 125 -8.82 19.73 -0.17
C ALA A 125 -8.96 20.38 -1.55
N LYS A 126 -8.17 19.92 -2.54
CA LYS A 126 -8.26 20.42 -3.90
C LYS A 126 -9.60 20.05 -4.56
N LYS A 127 -10.07 18.81 -4.43
CA LYS A 127 -11.32 18.32 -5.02
C LYS A 127 -12.55 19.09 -4.52
N TYR A 128 -12.60 19.39 -3.22
CA TYR A 128 -13.72 20.08 -2.59
C TYR A 128 -13.53 21.59 -2.45
N ASN A 129 -12.46 22.15 -3.04
CA ASN A 129 -12.10 23.55 -2.98
C ASN A 129 -12.05 24.11 -1.53
N LEU A 130 -11.45 23.33 -0.64
CA LEU A 130 -11.26 23.65 0.78
C LEU A 130 -9.81 24.05 1.04
N SER A 131 -9.56 24.77 2.13
CA SER A 131 -8.21 24.90 2.66
C SER A 131 -7.72 23.56 3.24
N VAL A 132 -6.40 23.35 3.31
CA VAL A 132 -5.81 22.13 3.90
C VAL A 132 -6.24 21.94 5.36
N ALA A 133 -6.25 23.03 6.15
CA ALA A 133 -6.68 23.01 7.55
C ALA A 133 -8.16 22.66 7.69
N GLU A 134 -9.02 23.21 6.82
CA GLU A 134 -10.44 22.90 6.81
C GLU A 134 -10.72 21.45 6.39
N CYS A 135 -10.04 20.96 5.35
CA CYS A 135 -10.16 19.57 4.92
C CYS A 135 -9.72 18.61 6.03
N THR A 136 -8.59 18.88 6.68
CA THR A 136 -8.11 18.10 7.84
C THR A 136 -9.16 18.06 8.95
N SER A 137 -9.74 19.20 9.29
CA SER A 137 -10.74 19.31 10.37
C SER A 137 -12.04 18.57 10.01
N ARG A 138 -12.51 18.68 8.76
CA ARG A 138 -13.69 17.96 8.27
C ARG A 138 -13.47 16.45 8.23
N LEU A 139 -12.31 15.99 7.78
CA LEU A 139 -11.94 14.57 7.81
C LEU A 139 -11.87 14.03 9.24
N ALA A 140 -11.26 14.78 10.17
CA ALA A 140 -11.22 14.40 11.57
C ALA A 140 -12.63 14.31 12.17
N GLY A 141 -13.50 15.29 11.88
CA GLY A 141 -14.90 15.25 12.30
C GLY A 141 -15.67 14.06 11.71
N TYR A 142 -15.46 13.77 10.42
CA TYR A 142 -16.07 12.62 9.75
C TYR A 142 -15.66 11.30 10.39
N PHE A 143 -14.36 11.02 10.55
CA PHE A 143 -13.93 9.78 11.19
C PHE A 143 -14.36 9.66 12.64
N LYS A 144 -14.38 10.77 13.41
CA LYS A 144 -14.95 10.77 14.76
C LYS A 144 -16.45 10.44 14.75
N SER A 145 -17.21 10.96 13.79
CA SER A 145 -18.63 10.62 13.63
C SER A 145 -18.87 9.16 13.25
N LEU A 146 -17.91 8.50 12.61
CA LEU A 146 -17.93 7.07 12.32
C LEU A 146 -17.52 6.19 13.51
N GLY A 147 -17.03 6.78 14.61
CA GLY A 147 -16.64 6.05 15.82
C GLY A 147 -15.13 6.00 16.09
N ALA A 148 -14.32 6.81 15.40
CA ALA A 148 -12.90 6.98 15.76
C ALA A 148 -12.76 7.68 17.12
N ASP A 149 -11.95 7.10 18.01
CA ASP A 149 -11.59 7.72 19.28
C ASP A 149 -10.49 8.77 19.07
N MET A 150 -9.56 8.52 18.13
CA MET A 150 -8.47 9.43 17.78
C MET A 150 -8.30 9.55 16.27
N VAL A 151 -7.94 10.76 15.81
CA VAL A 151 -7.53 11.03 14.43
C VAL A 151 -6.20 11.77 14.46
N LEU A 152 -5.19 11.16 13.86
CA LEU A 152 -3.80 11.57 13.85
C LEU A 152 -3.34 11.86 12.42
N SER A 153 -2.20 12.53 12.28
CA SER A 153 -1.55 12.73 10.99
C SER A 153 -0.25 11.93 10.91
N THR A 154 0.04 11.39 9.73
CA THR A 154 1.31 10.69 9.45
C THR A 154 2.52 11.63 9.47
N LYS A 155 2.33 12.95 9.53
CA LYS A 155 3.42 13.94 9.37
C LYS A 155 4.62 13.71 10.29
N ILE A 156 4.40 13.33 11.54
CA ILE A 156 5.50 13.03 12.47
C ILE A 156 6.30 11.81 12.04
N ALA A 157 5.63 10.77 11.53
CA ALA A 157 6.27 9.59 10.99
C ALA A 157 7.00 9.88 9.67
N ASP A 158 6.47 10.78 8.84
CA ASP A 158 7.17 11.27 7.64
C ASP A 158 8.50 11.96 8.01
N ASP A 159 8.48 12.81 9.04
CA ASP A 159 9.68 13.52 9.50
C ASP A 159 10.71 12.57 10.11
N LEU A 160 10.26 11.59 10.90
CA LEU A 160 11.14 10.55 11.44
C LEU A 160 11.75 9.70 10.33
N ALA A 161 10.97 9.26 9.35
CA ALA A 161 11.47 8.51 8.20
C ALA A 161 12.55 9.30 7.44
N LEU A 162 12.37 10.61 7.30
CA LEU A 162 13.37 11.46 6.63
C LEU A 162 14.67 11.56 7.44
N ILE A 163 14.57 11.70 8.76
CA ILE A 163 15.74 11.77 9.66
C ILE A 163 16.52 10.45 9.64
N GLU A 164 15.84 9.31 9.80
CA GLU A 164 16.47 7.99 9.77
C GLU A 164 17.11 7.69 8.42
N CYS A 165 16.42 8.00 7.31
CA CYS A 165 16.94 7.82 5.97
C CYS A 165 18.17 8.70 5.70
N ARG A 166 18.17 9.95 6.20
CA ARG A 166 19.34 10.82 6.15
C ARG A 166 20.52 10.22 6.92
N ASP A 167 20.29 9.74 8.13
CA ASP A 167 21.35 9.23 9.00
C ASP A 167 21.94 7.93 8.44
N GLU A 168 21.10 7.06 7.88
CA GLU A 168 21.52 5.89 7.12
C GLU A 168 22.36 6.27 5.90
N PHE A 169 21.91 7.25 5.11
CA PHE A 169 22.66 7.71 3.94
C PHE A 169 24.04 8.25 4.35
N LEU A 170 24.11 9.09 5.38
CA LEU A 170 25.36 9.65 5.88
C LEU A 170 26.32 8.55 6.36
N ALA A 171 25.81 7.55 7.07
CA ALA A 171 26.61 6.40 7.51
C ALA A 171 27.20 5.65 6.31
N ARG A 172 26.37 5.30 5.31
CA ARG A 172 26.82 4.61 4.08
C ARG A 172 27.83 5.45 3.28
N TYR A 173 27.58 6.76 3.18
CA TYR A 173 28.44 7.70 2.45
C TYR A 173 29.80 7.90 3.11
N LEU A 174 29.85 8.02 4.43
CA LEU A 174 31.12 8.15 5.17
C LEU A 174 31.94 6.86 5.11
N ALA A 175 31.30 5.69 5.22
CA ALA A 175 31.95 4.39 5.06
C ALA A 175 32.55 4.19 3.65
N GLU A 176 31.88 4.67 2.60
CA GLU A 176 32.44 4.66 1.25
C GLU A 176 33.72 5.53 1.17
N ARG A 177 33.69 6.71 1.79
CA ARG A 177 34.85 7.63 1.80
C ARG A 177 36.03 7.11 2.62
N SER A 178 35.78 6.31 3.66
CA SER A 178 36.84 5.68 4.46
C SER A 178 37.45 4.44 3.80
N GLY A 179 36.91 4.00 2.65
CA GLY A 179 37.43 2.87 1.87
C GLY A 179 36.91 1.51 2.34
N GLU A 180 35.81 1.46 3.09
CA GLU A 180 35.19 0.20 3.51
C GLU A 180 34.65 -0.60 2.31
N LYS A 181 34.70 -1.93 2.42
CA LYS A 181 34.42 -2.85 1.30
C LYS A 181 32.92 -3.08 1.02
N HIS A 182 32.04 -2.81 1.99
CA HIS A 182 30.59 -3.03 1.84
C HIS A 182 29.89 -1.75 1.38
N LYS A 183 29.96 -1.54 0.06
CA LYS A 183 29.48 -0.33 -0.63
C LYS A 183 28.02 -0.51 -1.03
N ASN A 184 27.10 -0.21 -0.13
CA ASN A 184 25.67 -0.26 -0.44
C ASN A 184 25.18 1.09 -0.97
N LEU A 185 25.90 1.63 -1.96
CA LEU A 185 25.61 2.88 -2.67
C LEU A 185 25.52 2.64 -4.18
N PRO A 186 24.56 3.26 -4.89
CA PRO A 186 23.62 4.29 -4.42
C PRO A 186 22.57 3.76 -3.43
N MET A 187 22.14 4.59 -2.48
CA MET A 187 21.05 4.22 -1.56
C MET A 187 19.70 4.49 -2.22
N LEU A 188 18.86 3.46 -2.30
CA LEU A 188 17.54 3.48 -2.91
C LEU A 188 16.47 3.62 -1.82
N SER A 189 15.38 4.34 -2.11
CA SER A 189 14.31 4.53 -1.14
C SER A 189 13.54 3.24 -0.88
N SER A 190 12.95 3.13 0.32
CA SER A 190 12.16 1.99 0.80
C SER A 190 10.71 2.34 1.11
N SER A 191 10.33 3.62 1.02
CA SER A 191 9.02 4.11 1.49
C SER A 191 7.84 3.71 0.60
N CYS A 192 8.11 3.36 -0.66
CA CYS A 192 7.13 2.93 -1.66
C CYS A 192 7.04 1.40 -1.68
N PRO A 193 5.91 0.80 -1.25
CA PRO A 193 5.79 -0.65 -1.17
C PRO A 193 5.81 -1.33 -2.55
N GLY A 194 5.19 -0.71 -3.57
CA GLY A 194 5.23 -1.23 -4.94
C GLY A 194 6.66 -1.35 -5.49
N TRP A 195 7.52 -0.37 -5.19
CA TRP A 195 8.94 -0.42 -5.53
C TRP A 195 9.67 -1.55 -4.78
N VAL A 196 9.46 -1.66 -3.46
CA VAL A 196 10.09 -2.72 -2.65
C VAL A 196 9.68 -4.10 -3.16
N CYS A 197 8.39 -4.33 -3.39
CA CYS A 197 7.89 -5.59 -3.95
C CYS A 197 8.49 -5.88 -5.33
N TYR A 198 8.57 -4.88 -6.20
CA TYR A 198 9.19 -5.03 -7.52
C TYR A 198 10.67 -5.42 -7.40
N ALA A 199 11.40 -4.76 -6.50
CA ALA A 199 12.82 -4.99 -6.26
C ALA A 199 13.08 -6.40 -5.70
N GLU A 200 12.31 -6.82 -4.70
CA GLU A 200 12.36 -8.17 -4.10
C GLU A 200 12.09 -9.25 -5.16
N LYS A 201 11.02 -9.11 -5.95
CA LYS A 201 10.56 -10.14 -6.89
C LYS A 201 11.38 -10.19 -8.19
N THR A 202 11.82 -9.05 -8.70
CA THR A 202 12.48 -8.98 -10.02
C THR A 202 14.00 -9.06 -9.94
N HIS A 203 14.60 -8.42 -8.93
CA HIS A 203 16.05 -8.22 -8.85
C HIS A 203 16.67 -8.98 -7.67
N GLY A 204 15.88 -9.36 -6.67
CA GLY A 204 16.30 -10.15 -5.52
C GLY A 204 17.56 -9.59 -4.84
N ASN A 205 18.42 -10.49 -4.37
CA ASN A 205 19.61 -10.16 -3.57
C ASN A 205 20.58 -9.15 -4.22
N PHE A 206 20.49 -8.92 -5.54
CA PHE A 206 21.33 -7.93 -6.20
C PHE A 206 21.00 -6.50 -5.77
N ILE A 207 19.71 -6.16 -5.63
CA ILE A 207 19.28 -4.79 -5.36
C ILE A 207 18.98 -4.53 -3.88
N LEU A 208 18.55 -5.56 -3.14
CA LEU A 208 18.12 -5.41 -1.74
C LEU A 208 19.13 -4.72 -0.82
N PRO A 209 20.46 -4.96 -0.92
CA PRO A 209 21.44 -4.27 -0.09
C PRO A 209 21.44 -2.74 -0.29
N TYR A 210 21.04 -2.28 -1.47
CA TYR A 210 21.00 -0.85 -1.81
C TYR A 210 19.74 -0.15 -1.31
N ILE A 211 18.68 -0.88 -0.98
CA ILE A 211 17.46 -0.32 -0.41
C ILE A 211 17.73 0.17 1.02
N SER A 212 17.18 1.33 1.36
CA SER A 212 17.20 1.88 2.71
C SER A 212 16.52 0.92 3.68
N THR A 213 17.13 0.72 4.84
CA THR A 213 16.56 -0.07 5.94
C THR A 213 15.51 0.70 6.74
N THR A 214 15.39 2.00 6.47
CA THR A 214 14.36 2.86 7.07
C THR A 214 12.97 2.37 6.69
N ARG A 215 12.09 2.19 7.69
CA ARG A 215 10.69 1.80 7.47
C ARG A 215 9.91 2.93 6.79
N SER A 216 8.80 2.58 6.13
CA SER A 216 7.92 3.61 5.58
C SER A 216 7.21 4.40 6.68
N PRO A 217 6.76 5.65 6.40
CA PRO A 217 6.01 6.44 7.37
C PRO A 217 4.74 5.75 7.90
N GLN A 218 4.11 4.88 7.10
CA GLN A 218 2.97 4.08 7.55
C GLN A 218 3.36 3.16 8.71
N GLN A 219 4.47 2.43 8.57
CA GLN A 219 4.91 1.46 9.57
C GLN A 219 5.55 2.14 10.77
N ILE A 220 6.28 3.24 10.56
CA ILE A 220 6.76 4.08 11.67
C ILE A 220 5.58 4.58 12.51
N MET A 221 4.50 5.04 11.87
CA MET A 221 3.29 5.42 12.60
C MET A 221 2.63 4.22 13.29
N GLY A 222 2.65 3.05 12.66
CA GLY A 222 2.20 1.80 13.26
C GLY A 222 2.86 1.52 14.60
N ILE A 223 4.20 1.64 14.69
CA ILE A 223 4.96 1.53 15.94
C ILE A 223 4.55 2.62 16.94
N LEU A 224 4.49 3.88 16.51
CA LEU A 224 4.13 5.00 17.40
C LEU A 224 2.74 4.80 18.04
N VAL A 225 1.80 4.22 17.30
CA VAL A 225 0.44 3.93 17.77
C VAL A 225 0.40 2.63 18.60
N LYS A 226 0.93 1.53 18.07
CA LYS A 226 0.80 0.22 18.71
C LYS A 226 1.72 0.04 19.91
N GLU A 227 2.84 0.76 19.98
CA GLU A 227 3.74 0.75 21.13
C GLU A 227 3.57 2.02 21.97
N GLY A 228 3.83 3.18 21.37
CA GLY A 228 3.87 4.45 22.11
C GLY A 228 2.52 4.87 22.69
N LEU A 229 1.45 4.81 21.90
CA LEU A 229 0.11 5.13 22.38
C LEU A 229 -0.43 4.04 23.32
N ALA A 230 -0.17 2.77 23.04
CA ALA A 230 -0.54 1.65 23.92
C ALA A 230 0.03 1.80 25.32
N GLU A 231 1.33 2.12 25.44
CA GLU A 231 1.98 2.38 26.72
C GLU A 231 1.38 3.59 27.43
N ARG A 232 1.16 4.69 26.70
CA ARG A 232 0.61 5.93 27.25
C ARG A 232 -0.81 5.77 27.79
N GLU A 233 -1.69 5.11 27.03
CA GLU A 233 -3.09 4.90 27.39
C GLU A 233 -3.27 3.66 28.30
N LYS A 234 -2.20 2.88 28.55
CA LYS A 234 -2.21 1.62 29.31
C LYS A 234 -3.21 0.62 28.73
N VAL A 235 -3.30 0.56 27.41
CA VAL A 235 -4.17 -0.37 26.67
C VAL A 235 -3.27 -1.38 25.93
N PRO A 236 -3.59 -2.69 25.98
CA PRO A 236 -2.90 -3.70 25.17
C PRO A 236 -2.87 -3.38 23.67
N ARG A 237 -1.80 -3.78 22.97
CA ARG A 237 -1.58 -3.43 21.54
C ARG A 237 -2.67 -3.99 20.62
N ASP A 238 -3.14 -5.20 20.91
CA ASP A 238 -4.23 -5.90 20.22
C ASP A 238 -5.61 -5.22 20.41
N ARG A 239 -5.73 -4.40 21.45
CA ARG A 239 -6.93 -3.60 21.73
C ARG A 239 -6.94 -2.24 21.05
N ILE A 240 -5.86 -1.84 20.40
CA ILE A 240 -5.87 -0.69 19.50
C ILE A 240 -6.18 -1.19 18.10
N TYR A 241 -7.18 -0.61 17.44
CA TYR A 241 -7.45 -0.82 16.02
C TYR A 241 -6.96 0.40 15.25
N HIS A 242 -5.81 0.26 14.61
CA HIS A 242 -5.12 1.30 13.87
C HIS A 242 -5.48 1.24 12.38
N VAL A 243 -6.17 2.28 11.94
CA VAL A 243 -6.60 2.47 10.56
C VAL A 243 -5.75 3.56 9.94
N THR A 244 -5.25 3.35 8.73
CA THR A 244 -4.53 4.39 7.98
C THR A 244 -5.28 4.78 6.72
N VAL A 245 -5.28 6.09 6.42
CA VAL A 245 -5.82 6.65 5.19
C VAL A 245 -4.66 7.02 4.29
N MET A 246 -4.52 6.30 3.17
CA MET A 246 -3.34 6.35 2.32
C MET A 246 -3.69 6.67 0.86
N PRO A 247 -2.78 7.29 0.10
CA PRO A 247 -3.03 7.63 -1.30
C PRO A 247 -2.80 6.48 -2.28
N CYS A 248 -2.40 5.29 -1.79
CA CYS A 248 -1.87 4.22 -2.62
C CYS A 248 -2.42 2.88 -2.16
N TYR A 249 -2.71 2.01 -3.12
CA TYR A 249 -3.19 0.66 -2.85
C TYR A 249 -2.11 -0.27 -2.30
N ASP A 250 -0.87 -0.10 -2.73
CA ASP A 250 0.27 -0.91 -2.25
C ASP A 250 0.52 -0.76 -0.75
N LYS A 251 -0.03 0.28 -0.12
CA LYS A 251 -0.02 0.43 1.33
C LYS A 251 -0.84 -0.64 2.05
N LYS A 252 -1.88 -1.18 1.39
CA LYS A 252 -2.62 -2.38 1.85
C LYS A 252 -1.72 -3.61 1.85
N LEU A 253 -0.97 -3.81 0.77
CA LEU A 253 0.04 -4.88 0.67
C LEU A 253 1.07 -4.76 1.79
N GLU A 254 1.60 -3.55 2.00
CA GLU A 254 2.57 -3.29 3.06
C GLU A 254 2.02 -3.64 4.44
N ALA A 255 0.79 -3.22 4.77
CA ALA A 255 0.16 -3.55 6.05
C ALA A 255 -0.12 -5.06 6.23
N SER A 256 -0.28 -5.79 5.13
CA SER A 256 -0.55 -7.23 5.16
C SER A 256 0.69 -8.11 5.32
N ARG A 257 1.91 -7.58 5.10
CA ARG A 257 3.16 -8.34 5.25
C ARG A 257 3.29 -8.94 6.65
N GLU A 258 3.78 -10.17 6.71
CA GLU A 258 4.03 -10.89 7.98
C GLU A 258 5.13 -10.22 8.81
N ASP A 259 6.07 -9.51 8.16
CA ASP A 259 7.14 -8.75 8.80
C ASP A 259 6.64 -7.68 9.80
N PHE A 260 5.37 -7.27 9.69
CA PHE A 260 4.74 -6.25 10.55
C PHE A 260 3.64 -6.83 11.46
N PHE A 261 3.65 -8.15 11.66
CA PHE A 261 2.84 -8.84 12.65
C PHE A 261 3.72 -9.24 13.85
N ASP A 262 3.34 -8.78 15.04
CA ASP A 262 4.00 -9.19 16.29
C ASP A 262 3.30 -10.44 16.84
N GLU A 263 3.98 -11.58 16.81
CA GLU A 263 3.47 -12.85 17.32
C GLU A 263 3.26 -12.84 18.84
N VAL A 264 4.02 -12.03 19.59
CA VAL A 264 3.94 -11.99 21.05
C VAL A 264 2.70 -11.23 21.49
N SER A 265 2.45 -10.06 20.89
CA SER A 265 1.26 -9.27 21.17
C SER A 265 0.04 -9.66 20.32
N GLN A 266 0.19 -10.58 19.37
CA GLN A 266 -0.82 -10.98 18.39
C GLN A 266 -1.45 -9.77 17.68
N SER A 267 -0.63 -8.78 17.32
CA SER A 267 -1.11 -7.51 16.76
C SER A 267 -0.31 -7.07 15.55
N ARG A 268 -1.01 -6.50 14.56
CA ARG A 268 -0.37 -5.81 13.43
C ARG A 268 -0.03 -4.37 13.80
N GLU A 269 1.02 -3.84 13.20
CA GLU A 269 1.36 -2.41 13.27
C GLU A 269 0.26 -1.52 12.66
N VAL A 270 -0.37 -2.00 11.57
CA VAL A 270 -1.52 -1.39 10.91
C VAL A 270 -2.58 -2.45 10.66
N ASP A 271 -3.78 -2.28 11.21
CA ASP A 271 -4.85 -3.28 11.08
C ASP A 271 -5.63 -3.11 9.77
N CYS A 272 -5.87 -1.87 9.35
CA CYS A 272 -6.64 -1.57 8.16
C CYS A 272 -6.08 -0.37 7.39
N VAL A 273 -6.04 -0.45 6.07
CA VAL A 273 -5.67 0.65 5.19
C VAL A 273 -6.85 0.97 4.26
N ILE A 274 -7.33 2.21 4.32
CA ILE A 274 -8.33 2.75 3.38
C ILE A 274 -7.66 3.74 2.43
N THR A 275 -8.08 3.71 1.17
CA THR A 275 -7.52 4.57 0.12
C THR A 275 -8.42 5.79 -0.10
N SER A 276 -7.81 6.95 -0.37
CA SER A 276 -8.50 8.24 -0.61
C SER A 276 -9.22 8.35 -1.95
#